data_AF-A0A7W4A5Q9-F1
#
_entry.id   AF-A0A7W4A5Q9-F1
#
_cell.length_a   1.000
_cell.length_b   1.000
_cell.length_c   1.000
_cell.angle_alpha   90.00
_cell.angle_beta   90.00
_cell.angle_gamma   90.00
#
_symmetry.space_group_name_H-M   'P 1'
#
loop_
_entity.id
_entity.type
_entity.pdbx_description
1 polymer ?
#
loop_
_entity_poly.entity_id
_entity_poly.type
_entity_poly.pdbx_seq_one_letter_code
_entity_poly.pdbx_strand_id
1 'polypeptide(L)' 'MNNDIIEGKWKQVSGTLKANWGKLTDDDLQEIDGNLEKFQGKMQEKYGMAEDEAKKEFEKSYY' A
#
# COMPACT_ATOMS: atom_id res chain seq x y z
N MET A 1 -4.65 -15.00 -6.99
CA MET A 1 -3.34 -15.61 -6.64
C MET A 1 -2.24 -14.89 -7.40
N ASN A 2 -1.76 -13.82 -6.78
CA ASN A 2 -0.40 -13.31 -6.81
C ASN A 2 -0.43 -12.21 -5.75
N ASN A 3 0.04 -12.53 -4.54
CA ASN A 3 0.29 -11.49 -3.56
C ASN A 3 1.58 -10.82 -4.03
N ASP A 4 1.45 -9.69 -4.71
CA ASP A 4 2.56 -8.92 -5.26
C ASP A 4 3.43 -8.38 -4.12
N ILE A 5 4.36 -9.21 -3.65
CA ILE A 5 5.32 -8.89 -2.61
C ILE A 5 6.47 -8.09 -3.24
N ILE A 6 6.56 -6.80 -2.90
CA ILE A 6 7.59 -5.90 -3.45
C ILE A 6 8.77 -5.74 -2.48
N GLU A 7 9.26 -6.83 -1.87
CA GLU A 7 10.28 -6.80 -0.81
C GLU A 7 11.52 -5.94 -1.16
N GLY A 8 12.01 -6.01 -2.41
CA GLY A 8 13.22 -5.29 -2.82
C GLY A 8 13.05 -3.77 -3.01
N LYS A 9 11.83 -3.29 -3.30
CA LYS A 9 11.55 -1.86 -3.52
C LYS A 9 10.58 -1.28 -2.48
N TRP A 10 10.17 -2.08 -1.49
CA TRP A 10 9.13 -1.71 -0.54
C TRP A 10 9.41 -0.37 0.15
N LYS A 11 10.67 -0.13 0.53
CA LYS A 11 11.09 1.12 1.18
C LYS A 11 10.87 2.37 0.32
N GLN A 12 11.00 2.26 -1.01
CA GLN A 12 10.74 3.37 -1.92
C GLN A 12 9.24 3.54 -2.15
N VAL A 13 8.54 2.42 -2.37
CA VAL A 13 7.09 2.36 -2.56
C VAL A 13 6.37 2.94 -1.35
N SER A 14 6.72 2.52 -0.13
CA SER A 14 6.12 3.00 1.11
C SER A 14 6.34 4.49 1.33
N GLY A 15 7.50 5.03 0.95
CA GLY A 15 7.74 6.48 0.95
C GLY A 15 6.79 7.24 0.03
N THR A 16 6.60 6.75 -1.20
CA THR A 16 5.64 7.32 -2.15
C THR A 16 4.20 7.19 -1.67
N LEU A 17 3.83 6.02 -1.13
CA LEU A 17 2.51 5.78 -0.58
C LEU A 17 2.24 6.70 0.62
N LYS A 18 3.17 6.84 1.56
CA LYS A 18 3.07 7.78 2.68
C LYS A 18 2.86 9.23 2.23
N ALA A 19 3.56 9.64 1.17
CA ALA A 19 3.46 10.99 0.62
C ALA A 19 2.09 11.24 -0.04
N ASN A 20 1.56 10.26 -0.77
CA ASN A 20 0.22 10.35 -1.39
C ASN A 20 -0.90 10.18 -0.36
N TRP A 21 -0.67 9.37 0.67
CA TRP A 21 -1.67 8.93 1.64
C TRP A 21 -1.27 9.36 3.05
N GLY A 22 -1.47 10.64 3.38
CA GLY A 22 -1.05 11.20 4.67
C GLY A 22 -1.67 10.59 5.94
N LYS A 23 -2.74 9.78 5.85
CA LYS A 23 -3.27 8.99 6.98
C LYS A 23 -2.59 7.62 7.16
N LEU A 24 -1.78 7.18 6.18
CA LEU A 24 -0.92 6.01 6.35
C LEU A 24 0.28 6.44 7.18
N THR A 25 0.48 5.74 8.29
CA THR A 25 1.63 5.94 9.16
C THR A 25 2.76 4.99 8.75
N ASP A 26 3.96 5.25 9.26
CA ASP A 26 5.08 4.32 9.07
C ASP A 26 4.75 2.92 9.60
N ASP A 27 3.96 2.83 10.68
CA ASP A 27 3.52 1.57 11.27
C ASP A 27 2.60 0.79 10.33
N ASP A 28 1.62 1.45 9.70
CA ASP A 28 0.76 0.78 8.71
C ASP A 28 1.58 0.25 7.54
N LEU A 29 2.55 1.04 7.07
CA LEU A 29 3.44 0.65 5.96
C LEU A 29 4.38 -0.50 6.38
N GLN A 30 4.78 -0.56 7.64
CA GLN A 30 5.51 -1.73 8.16
C GLN A 30 4.62 -2.96 8.27
N GLU A 31 3.34 -2.81 8.66
CA GLU A 31 2.40 -3.92 8.70
C GLU A 31 2.10 -4.45 7.29
N ILE A 32 1.92 -3.54 6.33
CA ILE A 32 1.69 -3.86 4.93
C ILE A 32 2.87 -4.65 4.37
N ASP A 33 4.10 -4.23 4.65
CA ASP A 33 5.33 -4.94 4.25
C ASP A 33 5.37 -5.37 2.77
N GLY A 34 4.82 -4.53 1.88
CA GLY A 34 4.73 -4.83 0.46
C GLY A 34 3.67 -5.87 0.10
N ASN A 35 2.76 -6.21 1.01
CA ASN A 35 1.62 -7.08 0.74
C ASN A 35 0.40 -6.26 0.28
N LEU A 36 -0.03 -6.48 -0.95
CA LEU A 36 -1.19 -5.82 -1.54
C LEU A 36 -2.50 -6.03 -0.74
N GLU A 37 -2.79 -7.24 -0.26
CA GLU A 37 -4.02 -7.52 0.49
C GLU A 37 -4.07 -6.71 1.80
N LYS A 38 -2.92 -6.61 2.49
CA LYS A 38 -2.81 -5.78 3.69
C LYS A 38 -2.98 -4.29 3.37
N PHE A 39 -2.42 -3.83 2.24
CA PHE A 39 -2.61 -2.46 1.78
C PHE A 39 -4.09 -2.18 1.53
N GLN A 40 -4.79 -3.07 0.81
CA GLN A 40 -6.21 -2.94 0.52
C GLN A 40 -7.04 -2.87 1.80
N GLY A 41 -6.78 -3.74 2.78
CA GLY A 41 -7.45 -3.70 4.08
C GLY A 41 -7.27 -2.36 4.80
N LYS A 42 -6.02 -1.87 4.90
CA LYS A 42 -5.72 -0.57 5.52
C LYS A 42 -6.38 0.60 4.78
N MET A 43 -6.40 0.56 3.45
CA MET A 43 -7.03 1.57 2.62
C MET A 43 -8.55 1.59 2.80
N GLN A 44 -9.18 0.42 2.88
CA GLN A 44 -10.59 0.30 3.18
C GLN A 44 -10.92 0.82 4.60
N GLU A 45 -10.13 0.45 5.61
CA GLU A 45 -10.36 0.88 7.00
C GLU A 45 -10.15 2.39 7.22
N LYS A 46 -9.09 2.98 6.64
CA LYS A 46 -8.72 4.39 6.89
C LYS A 46 -9.35 5.39 5.94
N TYR A 47 -9.63 4.95 4.72
CA TYR A 47 -10.11 5.82 3.64
C TYR A 47 -11.47 5.39 3.10
N GLY A 48 -12.00 4.22 3.48
CA GLY A 48 -13.22 3.68 2.87
C GLY A 48 -13.03 3.34 1.38
N MET A 49 -11.78 3.13 0.96
CA MET A 49 -11.42 2.91 -0.44
C MET A 49 -11.75 1.48 -0.86
N ALA A 50 -12.23 1.32 -2.10
CA ALA A 50 -12.45 0.01 -2.69
C ALA A 50 -11.10 -0.71 -2.95
N GLU A 51 -11.09 -2.03 -2.77
CA GLU A 51 -9.90 -2.86 -2.96
C GLU A 51 -9.25 -2.67 -4.34
N ASP A 52 -10.06 -2.48 -5.38
CA ASP A 52 -9.60 -2.28 -6.76
C ASP A 52 -8.87 -0.94 -6.95
N GLU A 53 -9.32 0.11 -6.25
CA GLU A 53 -8.70 1.43 -6.29
C GLU A 53 -7.41 1.46 -5.48
N ALA A 54 -7.40 0.82 -4.30
CA ALA A 54 -6.20 0.62 -3.52
C ALA A 54 -5.15 -0.17 -4.32
N LYS A 55 -5.56 -1.21 -5.04
CA LYS A 55 -4.66 -1.95 -5.91
C LYS A 55 -4.00 -1.07 -6.98
N LYS A 56 -4.78 -0.25 -7.68
CA LYS A 56 -4.24 0.67 -8.70
C LYS A 56 -3.22 1.63 -8.12
N GLU A 57 -3.47 2.15 -6.92
CA GLU A 57 -2.56 3.10 -6.27
C GLU A 57 -1.27 2.42 -5.79
N PHE A 58 -1.37 1.18 -5.35
CA PHE A 58 -0.22 0.33 -5.05
C PHE A 58 0.61 0.04 -6.31
N GLU A 59 -0.02 -0.38 -7.41
CA GLU A 59 0.65 -0.62 -8.70
C GLU A 59 1.27 0.66 -9.29
N LYS A 60 0.62 1.81 -9.12
CA LYS A 60 1.12 3.12 -9.55
C LYS A 60 2.35 3.55 -8.78
N SER A 61 2.46 3.19 -7.50
CA SER A 61 3.64 3.48 -6.69
C SER A 61 4.87 2.62 -7.05
N TYR A 62 4.70 1.61 -7.90
CA TYR A 62 5.77 0.74 -8.42
C TYR A 62 6.43 1.28 -9.70
N TYR A 63 5.69 2.04 -10.52
CA TYR A 63 6.14 2.62 -11.78
C TYR A 63 6.86 3.97 -11.58
#